data_AF-Q9ERA3-F1
#
_entry.id   AF-Q9ERA3-F1
#
_cell.length_a   1.000
_cell.length_b   1.000
_cell.length_c   1.000
_cell.angle_alpha   90.00
_cell.angle_beta   90.00
_cell.angle_gamma   90.00
#
_symmetry.space_group_name_H-M   'P 1'
#
loop_
_entity.id
_entity.type
_entity.pdbx_description
1 polymer ?
#
loop_
_entity_poly.entity_id
_entity_poly.type
_entity_poly.pdbx_seq_one_letter_code
_entity_poly.pdbx_strand_id
1 'polypeptide(L)' 'INYNCVAPGKRFRPMDNLSGGEKTVAALALLFAIHSYKPAPFFVLDEIDAALDNTNIGKVANYIKEQSTCNFQ' A
#
# COMPACT_ATOMS: atom_id res chain seq x y z
N ILE A 1 -11.05 2.82 -16.09
CA ILE A 1 -10.81 3.47 -14.77
C ILE A 1 -9.32 3.81 -14.74
N ASN A 2 -8.95 5.09 -14.57
CA ASN A 2 -7.54 5.50 -14.49
C ASN A 2 -7.13 5.67 -13.02
N TYR A 3 -5.97 5.10 -12.65
CA TYR A 3 -5.39 5.21 -11.31
C TYR A 3 -4.09 6.01 -11.37
N ASN A 4 -4.02 7.11 -10.63
CA ASN A 4 -2.86 7.99 -10.56
C ASN A 4 -2.52 8.25 -9.10
N CYS A 5 -1.22 8.31 -8.78
CA CYS A 5 -0.74 8.72 -7.46
C CYS A 5 0.46 9.66 -7.58
N VAL A 6 0.70 10.44 -6.52
CA VAL A 6 1.83 11.38 -6.44
C VAL A 6 2.70 10.97 -5.26
N ALA A 7 3.95 10.64 -5.55
CA ALA A 7 4.90 10.26 -4.51
C ALA A 7 5.34 11.48 -3.67
N PRO A 8 5.65 11.28 -2.37
CA PRO A 8 6.07 12.36 -1.50
C PRO A 8 7.31 13.09 -2.05
N GLY A 9 7.22 14.42 -2.16
CA GLY A 9 8.34 15.25 -2.64
C GLY A 9 8.61 15.19 -4.15
N LYS A 10 7.79 14.48 -4.94
CA LYS A 10 7.89 14.44 -6.40
C LYS A 10 6.75 15.21 -7.06
N ARG A 11 7.02 15.74 -8.26
CA ARG A 11 5.97 16.27 -9.16
C ARG A 11 5.13 15.13 -9.71
N PHE A 12 3.92 15.45 -10.14
CA PHE A 12 3.03 14.52 -10.84
C PHE A 12 3.75 13.87 -12.02
N ARG A 13 3.64 12.54 -12.12
CA ARG A 13 4.13 11.74 -13.22
C ARG A 13 3.13 10.62 -13.52
N PRO A 14 3.10 10.10 -14.76
CA PRO A 14 2.34 8.90 -15.06
C PRO A 14 2.76 7.73 -14.16
N MET A 15 1.82 6.85 -13.84
CA MET A 15 2.05 5.69 -12.97
C MET A 15 3.23 4.83 -13.44
N ASP A 16 3.41 4.67 -14.75
CA ASP A 16 4.49 3.90 -15.35
C ASP A 16 5.88 4.40 -14.95
N ASN A 17 6.03 5.70 -14.72
CA ASN A 17 7.28 6.37 -14.36
C ASN A 17 7.59 6.39 -12.85
N LEU A 18 6.76 5.77 -12.00
CA LEU A 18 7.02 5.63 -10.58
C LEU A 18 7.98 4.47 -10.29
N SER A 19 8.68 4.53 -9.16
CA SER A 19 9.54 3.43 -8.71
C SER A 19 8.72 2.19 -8.33
N GLY A 20 9.37 1.02 -8.29
CA GLY A 20 8.72 -0.22 -7.83
C GLY A 20 8.08 -0.05 -6.45
N GLY A 21 8.83 0.49 -5.47
CA GLY A 21 8.30 0.73 -4.14
C GLY A 21 7.13 1.71 -4.09
N GLU A 22 7.17 2.78 -4.88
CA GLU A 22 6.05 3.74 -4.98
C GLU A 22 4.79 3.07 -5.54
N LYS A 23 4.94 2.23 -6.55
CA LYS A 23 3.84 1.43 -7.11
C LYS A 23 3.28 0.45 -6.07
N THR A 24 4.14 -0.21 -5.30
CA THR A 24 3.73 -1.14 -4.24
C THR A 24 2.93 -0.44 -3.13
N VAL A 25 3.42 0.71 -2.63
CA VAL A 25 2.69 1.49 -1.60
C VAL A 25 1.33 1.95 -2.13
N ALA A 26 1.28 2.42 -3.37
CA ALA A 26 0.05 2.84 -4.02
C ALA A 26 -0.96 1.69 -4.15
N ALA A 27 -0.51 0.51 -4.59
CA ALA A 27 -1.33 -0.69 -4.68
C ALA A 27 -1.87 -1.13 -3.32
N LEU A 28 -1.03 -1.14 -2.28
CA LEU A 28 -1.45 -1.46 -0.90
C LEU A 28 -2.50 -0.48 -0.39
N ALA A 29 -2.31 0.83 -0.61
CA ALA A 29 -3.29 1.84 -0.23
C ALA A 29 -4.64 1.62 -0.91
N LEU A 30 -4.65 1.26 -2.19
CA LEU A 30 -5.87 0.93 -2.91
C LEU A 30 -6.52 -0.35 -2.37
N LEU A 31 -5.73 -1.38 -2.08
CA LEU A 31 -6.21 -2.63 -1.49
C LEU A 31 -6.91 -2.38 -0.14
N PHE A 32 -6.29 -1.57 0.73
CA PHE A 32 -6.89 -1.20 2.02
C PHE A 32 -8.13 -0.31 1.88
N ALA A 33 -8.19 0.54 0.84
CA ALA A 33 -9.41 1.31 0.55
C ALA A 33 -10.57 0.42 0.08
N ILE A 34 -10.28 -0.64 -0.68
CA ILE A 34 -11.30 -1.64 -1.05
C ILE A 34 -11.75 -2.39 0.21
N HIS A 35 -10.79 -2.77 1.06
CA HIS A 35 -11.06 -3.45 2.31
C HIS A 35 -11.95 -2.63 3.26
N SER A 36 -11.72 -1.31 3.35
CA SER A 36 -12.55 -0.44 4.20
C SER A 36 -13.98 -0.30 3.70
N TYR A 37 -14.21 -0.44 2.39
CA TYR A 37 -15.56 -0.49 1.82
C TYR A 37 -16.22 -1.86 2.01
N LYS A 38 -15.49 -2.95 1.76
CA LYS A 38 -15.97 -4.32 1.94
C LYS A 38 -14.91 -5.13 2.70
N PRO A 39 -15.10 -5.36 4.00
CA PRO A 39 -14.13 -6.10 4.79
C PRO A 39 -14.01 -7.54 4.29
N ALA A 40 -12.77 -7.97 4.09
CA ALA A 40 -12.41 -9.33 3.73
C ALA A 40 -11.97 -10.07 5.00
N PRO A 41 -12.30 -11.36 5.15
CA PRO A 41 -11.98 -12.11 6.37
C PRO A 41 -10.48 -12.40 6.55
N PHE A 42 -9.69 -12.34 5.48
CA PHE A 42 -8.23 -12.50 5.54
C PHE A 42 -7.56 -11.87 4.32
N PHE A 43 -6.26 -11.57 4.44
CA PHE A 43 -5.37 -11.20 3.35
C PHE A 43 -4.15 -12.11 3.34
N VAL A 44 -3.69 -12.44 2.14
CA VAL A 44 -2.40 -13.10 1.91
C VAL A 44 -1.58 -12.14 1.07
N LEU A 45 -0.41 -11.76 1.59
CA LEU A 45 0.53 -10.83 0.96
C LEU A 45 1.83 -11.58 0.76
N ASP A 46 2.33 -11.64 -0.47
CA ASP A 46 3.55 -12.36 -0.83
C ASP A 46 4.62 -11.38 -1.33
N GLU A 47 5.84 -11.51 -0.82
CA GLU A 47 7.02 -10.69 -1.16
C GLU A 47 6.79 -9.17 -1.30
N ILE A 48 5.87 -8.59 -0.51
CA ILE A 48 5.52 -7.16 -0.63
C ILE A 48 6.67 -6.21 -0.26
N ASP A 49 7.67 -6.73 0.46
CA ASP A 49 8.86 -6.03 0.92
C ASP A 49 9.96 -5.96 -0.14
N ALA A 50 9.95 -6.83 -1.17
CA ALA A 50 11.00 -6.90 -2.19
C ALA A 50 11.22 -5.58 -2.95
N ALA A 51 10.16 -4.78 -3.11
CA ALA A 51 10.23 -3.49 -3.79
C ALA A 51 10.34 -2.29 -2.83
N LEU A 52 10.28 -2.52 -1.52
CA LEU A 52 10.28 -1.48 -0.49
C LEU A 52 11.66 -1.34 0.16
N ASP A 53 11.98 -0.13 0.58
CA ASP A 53 13.13 0.16 1.44
C ASP A 53 12.78 -0.07 2.93
N ASN A 54 13.79 -0.34 3.76
CA ASN A 54 13.64 -0.64 5.19
C ASN A 54 12.76 0.37 5.94
N THR A 55 12.83 1.66 5.58
CA THR A 55 12.03 2.71 6.21
C THR A 55 10.54 2.58 5.88
N ASN A 56 10.18 2.26 4.63
CA ASN A 56 8.78 2.08 4.26
C ASN A 56 8.23 0.71 4.66
N ILE A 57 9.06 -0.34 4.68
CA ILE A 57 8.70 -1.66 5.25
C ILE A 57 8.19 -1.49 6.69
N GLY A 58 8.94 -0.77 7.53
CA GLY A 58 8.54 -0.54 8.92
C GLY A 58 7.21 0.21 9.05
N LYS A 59 6.98 1.22 8.21
CA LYS A 59 5.72 1.99 8.19
C LYS A 59 4.53 1.13 7.76
N VAL A 60 4.69 0.34 6.69
CA VAL A 60 3.65 -0.56 6.18
C VAL A 60 3.34 -1.65 7.20
N ALA A 61 4.36 -2.26 7.81
CA ALA A 61 4.17 -3.28 8.83
C ALA A 61 3.44 -2.75 10.06
N ASN A 62 3.81 -1.56 10.55
CA ASN A 62 3.11 -0.91 11.66
C ASN A 62 1.64 -0.62 11.32
N TYR A 63 1.38 -0.10 10.11
CA TYR A 63 0.02 0.15 9.64
C TYR A 63 -0.82 -1.14 9.59
N ILE A 64 -0.27 -2.23 9.04
CA ILE A 64 -0.96 -3.54 8.99
C ILE A 64 -1.27 -4.03 10.40
N LYS A 65 -0.32 -3.90 11.33
CA LYS A 65 -0.49 -4.34 12.72
C LYS A 65 -1.60 -3.56 13.42
N GLU A 66 -1.62 -2.24 13.30
CA GLU A 66 -2.67 -1.38 13.87
C GLU A 66 -4.04 -1.71 13.27
N GLN A 67 -4.11 -1.80 11.95
CA GLN A 67 -5.36 -2.10 11.25
C GLN A 67 -5.88 -3.50 11.59
N SER A 68 -4.96 -4.44 11.83
CA SER A 68 -5.34 -5.79 12.20
C SER A 68 -5.97 -5.92 13.57
N THR A 69 -5.61 -5.02 14.49
CA THR A 69 -6.15 -5.01 15.84
C THR A 69 -7.50 -4.30 15.90
N CYS A 70 -7.68 -3.24 15.09
CA CYS A 70 -8.87 -2.39 15.13
C CYS A 70 -10.02 -2.84 14.22
N ASN A 71 -9.74 -3.44 13.06
CA ASN A 71 -10.76 -3.63 12.00
C ASN A 71 -11.06 -5.09 11.59
N PHE A 72 -10.28 -6.10 12.00
CA PHE A 72 -10.57 -7.52 11.68
C PHE A 72 -11.28 -8.28 12.82
N GLN A 73 -12.04 -7.58 13.67
CA GLN A 73 -12.85 -8.19 14.74
C GLN A 73 -14.33 -8.32 14.35
#